data_AF-A0A2D4Q2X2-F1
#
_entry.id   AF-A0A2D4Q2X2-F1
#
_cell.length_a   1.000
_cell.length_b   1.000
_cell.length_c   1.000
_cell.angle_alpha   90.00
_cell.angle_beta   90.00
_cell.angle_gamma   90.00
#
_symmetry.space_group_name_H-M   'P 1'
#
loop_
_entity.id
_entity.type
_entity.pdbx_description
1 polymer ?
#
loop_
_entity_poly.entity_id
_entity_poly.type
_entity_poly.pdbx_seq_one_letter_code
_entity_poly.pdbx_strand_id
1 'polypeptide(L)'
;INRALDSGDKSTVWKQLSSSVIGLTNVEDENSQRYIDELFKLKAQMQSEGTEFLTWNDIQSCIDHVNIVVHEEHERILAIGLINEALDEGDARKTLQALQTPAAKLEGVTPKVAQHYQDVLLRAKREKAQETRDETAVLWLDEIQGGVHQCNKDTEEAQRFSLGILAINEAVDQGDVARTLSFLRSADVGLYGVTPECAKTYLQELTATKNAKLASGNSNSHWVKHWVKGGYHFYHNLQSQDGDWEEPQGFEQNSVQLSREEIQSAISAVTAAYNREQLWLANENLITKIQARCRG
;
A
#
# COMPACT_ATOMS: atom_id res chain seq x y z
N ILE A 1 -32.43 -40.33 -4.87
CA ILE A 1 -31.41 -39.41 -4.32
C ILE A 1 -31.59 -39.23 -2.81
N ASN A 2 -32.70 -38.67 -2.30
CA ASN A 2 -32.93 -38.48 -0.84
C ASN A 2 -32.55 -39.69 0.03
N ARG A 3 -33.07 -40.88 -0.24
CA ARG A 3 -32.73 -42.10 0.53
C ARG A 3 -31.22 -42.41 0.55
N ALA A 4 -30.53 -42.16 -0.56
CA ALA A 4 -29.08 -42.38 -0.64
C ALA A 4 -28.29 -41.32 0.14
N LEU A 5 -28.81 -40.08 0.21
CA LEU A 5 -28.29 -39.05 1.12
C LEU A 5 -28.54 -39.44 2.58
N ASP A 6 -29.74 -39.94 2.92
CA ASP A 6 -30.05 -40.36 4.30
C ASP A 6 -29.17 -41.53 4.77
N SER A 7 -28.82 -42.45 3.86
CA SER A 7 -27.97 -43.62 4.16
C SER A 7 -26.47 -43.37 4.01
N GLY A 8 -26.04 -42.15 3.64
CA GLY A 8 -24.62 -41.86 3.41
C GLY A 8 -24.02 -42.51 2.16
N ASP A 9 -24.84 -43.04 1.24
CA ASP A 9 -24.35 -43.80 0.08
C ASP A 9 -23.98 -42.87 -1.09
N LYS A 10 -22.75 -42.35 -1.04
CA LYS A 10 -22.17 -41.48 -2.07
C LYS A 10 -22.21 -42.11 -3.47
N SER A 11 -22.01 -43.43 -3.58
CA SER A 11 -21.96 -44.14 -4.86
C SER A 11 -23.33 -44.15 -5.55
N THR A 12 -24.39 -44.39 -4.77
CA THR A 12 -25.76 -44.35 -5.28
C THR A 12 -26.19 -42.92 -5.56
N VAL A 13 -25.78 -41.93 -4.75
CA VAL A 13 -26.03 -40.51 -5.07
C VAL A 13 -25.46 -40.17 -6.44
N TRP A 14 -24.18 -40.46 -6.69
CA TRP A 14 -23.55 -40.18 -7.98
C TRP A 14 -24.22 -40.89 -9.15
N LYS A 15 -24.50 -42.19 -9.01
CA LYS A 15 -25.18 -42.98 -10.05
C LYS A 15 -26.53 -42.39 -10.44
N GLN A 16 -27.23 -41.78 -9.48
CA GLN A 16 -28.50 -41.12 -9.76
C GLN A 16 -28.26 -39.77 -10.44
N LEU A 17 -27.35 -38.93 -9.93
CA LEU A 17 -27.05 -37.62 -10.53
C LEU A 17 -26.59 -37.72 -11.99
N SER A 18 -25.74 -38.69 -12.31
CA SER A 18 -25.26 -38.93 -13.70
C SER A 18 -26.27 -39.64 -14.59
N SER A 19 -27.44 -40.01 -14.08
CA SER A 19 -28.48 -40.67 -14.86
C SER A 19 -29.26 -39.66 -15.71
N SER A 20 -29.26 -39.87 -17.03
CA SER A 20 -30.07 -39.09 -17.98
C SER A 20 -31.58 -39.16 -17.72
N VAL A 21 -32.04 -40.18 -16.97
CA VAL A 21 -33.46 -40.37 -16.63
C VAL A 21 -33.97 -39.32 -15.63
N ILE A 22 -33.10 -38.74 -14.81
CA ILE A 22 -33.48 -37.71 -13.81
C ILE A 22 -33.66 -36.34 -14.48
N GLY A 23 -33.14 -36.16 -15.69
CA GLY A 23 -33.28 -34.92 -16.45
C GLY A 23 -32.52 -33.73 -15.87
N LEU A 24 -31.50 -33.97 -15.03
CA LEU A 24 -30.61 -32.93 -14.54
C LEU A 24 -29.73 -32.41 -15.69
N THR A 25 -29.46 -31.12 -15.69
CA THR A 25 -28.59 -30.44 -16.66
C THR A 25 -27.26 -30.06 -16.03
N ASN A 26 -26.22 -29.89 -16.86
CA ASN A 26 -24.88 -29.44 -16.45
C ASN A 26 -24.19 -30.36 -15.44
N VAL A 27 -24.51 -31.65 -15.39
CA VAL A 27 -23.79 -32.59 -14.53
C VAL A 27 -22.45 -32.92 -15.15
N GLU A 28 -21.36 -32.59 -14.48
CA GLU A 28 -19.98 -32.82 -14.92
C GLU A 28 -19.29 -33.88 -14.04
N ASP A 29 -18.70 -34.90 -14.65
CA ASP A 29 -18.08 -36.02 -13.93
C ASP A 29 -16.95 -35.57 -12.99
N GLU A 30 -16.20 -34.55 -13.40
CA GLU A 30 -15.08 -33.97 -12.68
C GLU A 30 -15.51 -33.33 -11.35
N ASN A 31 -16.76 -32.85 -11.27
CA ASN A 31 -17.33 -32.20 -10.10
C ASN A 31 -18.14 -33.16 -9.20
N SER A 32 -18.15 -34.46 -9.52
CA SER A 32 -18.94 -35.49 -8.82
C SER A 32 -18.83 -35.44 -7.30
N GLN A 33 -17.61 -35.37 -6.75
CA GLN A 33 -17.39 -35.31 -5.31
C GLN A 33 -17.95 -34.02 -4.70
N ARG A 34 -17.78 -32.88 -5.38
CA ARG A 34 -18.27 -31.56 -4.92
C ARG A 34 -19.79 -31.54 -4.86
N TYR A 35 -20.47 -32.05 -5.90
CA TYR A 35 -21.93 -32.16 -5.88
C TYR A 35 -22.43 -33.00 -4.72
N ILE A 36 -21.82 -34.18 -4.52
CA ILE A 36 -22.22 -35.10 -3.47
C ILE A 36 -22.08 -34.42 -2.11
N ASP A 37 -20.90 -33.87 -1.81
CA ASP A 37 -20.64 -33.26 -0.52
C ASP A 37 -21.54 -32.04 -0.28
N GLU A 38 -21.82 -31.22 -1.29
CA GLU A 38 -22.71 -30.06 -1.16
C GLU A 38 -24.18 -30.47 -0.98
N LEU A 39 -24.63 -31.52 -1.67
CA LEU A 39 -25.97 -32.10 -1.45
C LEU A 39 -26.13 -32.69 -0.05
N PHE A 40 -25.08 -33.29 0.51
CA PHE A 40 -25.09 -33.76 1.89
C PHE A 40 -25.23 -32.59 2.88
N LYS A 41 -24.49 -31.50 2.68
CA LYS A 41 -24.64 -30.29 3.51
C LYS A 41 -26.02 -29.67 3.38
N LEU A 42 -26.52 -29.51 2.15
CA LEU A 42 -27.85 -28.96 1.87
C LEU A 42 -28.95 -29.81 2.51
N LYS A 43 -28.85 -31.14 2.41
CA LYS A 43 -29.78 -32.08 3.06
C LYS A 43 -29.78 -31.94 4.58
N ALA A 44 -28.60 -31.85 5.20
CA ALA A 44 -28.47 -31.67 6.63
C ALA A 44 -29.05 -30.32 7.11
N GLN A 45 -28.80 -29.25 6.36
CA GLN A 45 -29.38 -27.93 6.61
C GLN A 45 -30.91 -27.96 6.54
N MET A 46 -31.48 -28.50 5.45
CA MET A 46 -32.93 -28.60 5.27
C MET A 46 -33.59 -29.41 6.38
N GLN A 47 -32.97 -30.52 6.81
CA GLN A 47 -33.47 -31.32 7.94
C GLN A 47 -33.50 -30.54 9.25
N SER A 48 -32.49 -29.71 9.52
CA SER A 48 -32.47 -28.83 10.71
C SER A 48 -33.58 -27.78 10.69
N GLU A 49 -34.03 -27.37 9.50
CA GLU A 49 -35.12 -26.42 9.28
C GLU A 49 -36.50 -27.12 9.23
N GLY A 50 -36.54 -28.45 9.44
CA GLY A 50 -37.76 -29.26 9.45
C GLY A 50 -38.23 -29.74 8.07
N THR A 51 -37.42 -29.53 7.03
CA THR A 51 -37.70 -30.00 5.67
C THR A 51 -37.08 -31.38 5.46
N GLU A 52 -37.93 -32.40 5.26
CA GLU A 52 -37.49 -33.79 5.21
C GLU A 52 -36.83 -34.16 3.86
N PHE A 53 -37.23 -33.55 2.74
CA PHE A 53 -36.80 -33.97 1.39
C PHE A 53 -36.27 -32.82 0.55
N LEU A 54 -35.16 -33.06 -0.16
CA LEU A 54 -34.73 -32.21 -1.27
C LEU A 54 -35.61 -32.46 -2.49
N THR A 55 -36.12 -31.39 -3.08
CA THR A 55 -36.84 -31.41 -4.34
C THR A 55 -35.87 -31.52 -5.52
N TRP A 56 -36.39 -31.80 -6.71
CA TRP A 56 -35.58 -31.79 -7.92
C TRP A 56 -34.96 -30.41 -8.18
N ASN A 57 -35.71 -29.33 -7.92
CA ASN A 57 -35.21 -27.96 -8.09
C ASN A 57 -34.06 -27.65 -7.13
N ASP A 58 -34.10 -28.16 -5.89
CA ASP A 58 -33.02 -27.99 -4.92
C ASP A 58 -31.75 -28.70 -5.41
N ILE A 59 -31.91 -29.91 -5.95
CA ILE A 59 -30.79 -30.70 -6.49
C ILE A 59 -30.19 -30.04 -7.73
N GLN A 60 -31.01 -29.59 -8.68
CA GLN A 60 -30.54 -28.89 -9.88
C GLN A 60 -29.82 -27.59 -9.50
N SER A 61 -30.40 -26.80 -8.59
CA SER A 61 -29.79 -25.55 -8.11
C SER A 61 -28.46 -25.80 -7.40
N CYS A 62 -28.35 -26.90 -6.64
CA CYS A 62 -27.10 -27.31 -6.01
C CYS A 62 -26.02 -27.63 -7.05
N ILE A 63 -26.36 -28.34 -8.13
CA ILE A 63 -25.43 -28.70 -9.20
C ILE A 63 -24.96 -27.44 -9.93
N ASP A 64 -25.89 -26.58 -10.36
CA ASP A 64 -25.57 -25.34 -11.04
C ASP A 64 -24.72 -24.42 -10.16
N HIS A 65 -25.03 -24.33 -8.86
CA HIS A 65 -24.23 -23.58 -7.91
C HIS A 65 -22.80 -24.11 -7.79
N VAL A 66 -22.63 -25.43 -7.64
CA VAL A 66 -21.29 -26.04 -7.56
C VAL A 66 -20.49 -25.78 -8.83
N ASN A 67 -21.11 -25.87 -10.01
CA ASN A 67 -20.41 -25.56 -11.27
C ASN A 67 -19.95 -24.10 -11.34
N ILE A 68 -20.80 -23.16 -10.94
CA ILE A 68 -20.43 -21.74 -10.88
C ILE A 68 -19.24 -21.57 -9.93
N VAL A 69 -19.28 -22.15 -8.74
CA VAL A 69 -18.20 -22.06 -7.75
C VAL A 69 -16.90 -22.64 -8.30
N VAL A 70 -16.94 -23.85 -8.88
CA VAL A 70 -15.74 -24.50 -9.45
C VAL A 70 -15.18 -23.67 -10.61
N HIS A 71 -16.03 -23.16 -11.49
CA HIS A 71 -15.60 -22.31 -12.59
C HIS A 71 -14.94 -21.03 -12.06
N GLU A 72 -15.55 -20.35 -11.08
CA GLU A 72 -14.96 -19.16 -10.44
C GLU A 72 -13.62 -19.45 -9.74
N GLU A 73 -13.46 -20.63 -9.12
CA GLU A 73 -12.18 -21.07 -8.54
C GLU A 73 -11.12 -21.23 -9.64
N HIS A 74 -11.48 -21.83 -10.78
CA HIS A 74 -10.57 -22.05 -11.90
C HIS A 74 -10.13 -20.73 -12.55
N GLU A 75 -11.08 -19.83 -12.84
CA GLU A 75 -10.81 -18.50 -13.38
C GLU A 75 -9.92 -17.69 -12.44
N ARG A 76 -10.06 -17.86 -11.12
CA ARG A 76 -9.20 -17.20 -10.13
C ARG A 76 -7.76 -17.71 -10.19
N ILE A 77 -7.55 -19.01 -10.36
CA ILE A 77 -6.21 -19.59 -10.55
C ILE A 77 -5.56 -19.03 -11.80
N LEU A 78 -6.30 -18.93 -12.90
CA LEU A 78 -5.82 -18.34 -14.15
C LEU A 78 -5.46 -16.86 -13.96
N ALA A 79 -6.28 -16.09 -13.27
CA ALA A 79 -6.01 -14.68 -12.98
C ALA A 79 -4.75 -14.49 -12.12
N ILE A 80 -4.52 -15.32 -11.11
CA ILE A 80 -3.28 -15.32 -10.32
C ILE A 80 -2.07 -15.62 -11.19
N GLY A 81 -2.19 -16.57 -12.12
CA GLY A 81 -1.16 -16.88 -13.11
C GLY A 81 -0.83 -15.66 -13.99
N LEU A 82 -1.85 -15.02 -14.56
CA LEU A 82 -1.69 -13.82 -15.39
C LEU A 82 -1.02 -12.67 -14.65
N ILE A 83 -1.34 -12.46 -13.37
CA ILE A 83 -0.68 -11.45 -12.53
C ILE A 83 0.81 -11.77 -12.37
N ASN A 84 1.14 -13.03 -12.05
CA ASN A 84 2.54 -13.43 -11.87
C ASN A 84 3.36 -13.35 -13.15
N GLU A 85 2.76 -13.64 -14.31
CA GLU A 85 3.38 -13.48 -15.63
C GLU A 85 3.62 -11.99 -15.93
N ALA A 86 2.62 -11.14 -15.75
CA ALA A 86 2.76 -9.70 -15.95
C ALA A 86 3.86 -9.08 -15.07
N LEU A 87 3.98 -9.55 -13.82
CA LEU A 87 5.07 -9.12 -12.93
C LEU A 87 6.45 -9.50 -13.47
N ASP A 88 6.61 -10.70 -14.04
CA ASP A 88 7.88 -11.16 -14.61
C ASP A 88 8.27 -10.39 -15.87
N GLU A 89 7.29 -9.95 -16.65
CA GLU A 89 7.53 -9.10 -17.82
C GLU A 89 8.06 -7.71 -17.47
N GLY A 90 7.78 -7.22 -16.26
CA GLY A 90 8.27 -5.93 -15.78
C GLY A 90 7.52 -4.71 -16.31
N ASP A 91 6.34 -4.90 -16.91
CA ASP A 91 5.51 -3.81 -17.47
C ASP A 91 4.37 -3.45 -16.51
N ALA A 92 4.46 -2.26 -15.90
CA ALA A 92 3.48 -1.77 -14.94
C ALA A 92 2.05 -1.67 -15.50
N ARG A 93 1.88 -1.41 -16.81
CA ARG A 93 0.56 -1.34 -17.43
C ARG A 93 -0.06 -2.72 -17.55
N LYS A 94 0.74 -3.72 -17.94
CA LYS A 94 0.29 -5.12 -18.00
C LYS A 94 -0.04 -5.65 -16.61
N THR A 95 0.79 -5.33 -15.62
CA THR A 95 0.52 -5.69 -14.23
C THR A 95 -0.76 -5.07 -13.71
N LEU A 96 -1.00 -3.78 -13.98
CA LEU A 96 -2.28 -3.16 -13.65
C LEU A 96 -3.45 -3.87 -14.33
N GLN A 97 -3.35 -4.16 -15.62
CA GLN A 97 -4.41 -4.86 -16.36
C GLN A 97 -4.70 -6.24 -15.75
N ALA A 98 -3.67 -7.01 -15.41
CA ALA A 98 -3.80 -8.31 -14.79
C ALA A 98 -4.45 -8.21 -13.39
N LEU A 99 -4.02 -7.24 -12.56
CA LEU A 99 -4.60 -6.97 -11.23
C LEU A 99 -6.07 -6.55 -11.32
N GLN A 100 -6.48 -5.88 -12.40
CA GLN A 100 -7.87 -5.46 -12.64
C GLN A 100 -8.77 -6.58 -13.20
N THR A 101 -8.23 -7.79 -13.40
CA THR A 101 -9.02 -8.94 -13.86
C THR A 101 -10.10 -9.30 -12.83
N PRO A 102 -11.40 -9.26 -13.19
CA PRO A 102 -12.48 -9.47 -12.22
C PRO A 102 -12.42 -10.84 -11.51
N ALA A 103 -11.92 -11.87 -12.21
CA ALA A 103 -11.76 -13.21 -11.65
C ALA A 103 -10.80 -13.28 -10.46
N ALA A 104 -9.81 -12.38 -10.38
CA ALA A 104 -8.92 -12.27 -9.23
C ALA A 104 -9.65 -11.80 -7.97
N LYS A 105 -10.76 -11.07 -8.13
CA LYS A 105 -11.54 -10.48 -7.03
C LYS A 105 -10.69 -9.62 -6.06
N LEU A 106 -9.69 -8.92 -6.61
CA LEU A 106 -8.84 -8.03 -5.83
C LEU A 106 -9.57 -6.72 -5.48
N GLU A 107 -9.37 -6.25 -4.27
CA GLU A 107 -9.94 -5.00 -3.76
C GLU A 107 -8.90 -3.88 -3.79
N GLY A 108 -9.36 -2.66 -4.10
CA GLY A 108 -8.53 -1.45 -3.99
C GLY A 108 -7.50 -1.25 -5.12
N VAL A 109 -7.57 -1.98 -6.22
CA VAL A 109 -6.65 -1.76 -7.35
C VAL A 109 -6.96 -0.42 -8.03
N THR A 110 -5.98 0.49 -8.06
CA THR A 110 -6.13 1.84 -8.62
C THR A 110 -5.11 2.13 -9.72
N PRO A 111 -5.51 2.72 -10.87
CA PRO A 111 -4.58 2.98 -11.98
C PRO A 111 -3.39 3.87 -11.65
N LYS A 112 -3.56 4.83 -10.73
CA LYS A 112 -2.50 5.78 -10.33
C LYS A 112 -1.33 5.11 -9.61
N VAL A 113 -1.48 3.87 -9.14
CA VAL A 113 -0.48 3.16 -8.33
C VAL A 113 0.20 2.05 -9.16
N ALA A 114 -0.08 1.96 -10.47
CA ALA A 114 0.38 0.89 -11.35
C ALA A 114 1.89 0.60 -11.25
N GLN A 115 2.72 1.64 -11.33
CA GLN A 115 4.17 1.49 -11.24
C GLN A 115 4.60 0.94 -9.87
N HIS A 116 4.00 1.41 -8.79
CA HIS A 116 4.33 0.93 -7.45
C HIS A 116 3.84 -0.50 -7.19
N TYR A 117 2.67 -0.89 -7.73
CA TYR A 117 2.23 -2.29 -7.70
C TYR A 117 3.26 -3.20 -8.35
N GLN A 118 3.74 -2.83 -9.55
CA GLN A 118 4.76 -3.59 -10.25
C GLN A 118 6.03 -3.74 -9.39
N ASP A 119 6.56 -2.64 -8.87
CA ASP A 119 7.83 -2.66 -8.16
C ASP A 119 7.76 -3.41 -6.83
N VAL A 120 6.70 -3.22 -6.05
CA VAL A 120 6.52 -3.86 -4.74
C VAL A 120 6.19 -5.35 -4.89
N LEU A 121 5.27 -5.72 -5.78
CA LEU A 121 4.89 -7.13 -5.96
C LEU A 121 6.04 -7.93 -6.59
N LEU A 122 6.76 -7.37 -7.55
CA LEU A 122 7.94 -8.03 -8.12
C LEU A 122 9.03 -8.23 -7.05
N ARG A 123 9.24 -7.24 -6.19
CA ARG A 123 10.15 -7.37 -5.05
C ARG A 123 9.69 -8.47 -4.09
N ALA A 124 8.41 -8.49 -3.70
CA ALA A 124 7.86 -9.52 -2.82
C ALA A 124 8.02 -10.93 -3.41
N LYS A 125 7.79 -11.08 -4.73
CA LYS A 125 7.99 -12.35 -5.45
C LYS A 125 9.45 -12.80 -5.38
N ARG A 126 10.41 -11.88 -5.57
CA ARG A 126 11.85 -12.19 -5.46
C ARG A 126 12.27 -12.55 -4.05
N GLU A 127 11.76 -11.83 -3.04
CA GLU A 127 12.01 -12.13 -1.62
C GLU A 127 11.49 -13.54 -1.28
N LYS A 128 10.26 -13.86 -1.69
CA LYS A 128 9.68 -15.19 -1.53
C LYS A 128 10.53 -16.28 -2.17
N ALA A 129 10.94 -16.11 -3.43
CA ALA A 129 11.79 -17.07 -4.13
C ALA A 129 13.11 -17.34 -3.41
N GLN A 130 13.72 -16.30 -2.80
CA GLN A 130 14.93 -16.43 -2.01
C GLN A 130 14.69 -17.18 -0.69
N GLU A 131 13.60 -16.86 0.02
CA GLU A 131 13.24 -17.47 1.30
C GLU A 131 12.90 -18.96 1.15
N THR A 132 12.14 -19.31 0.11
CA THR A 132 11.77 -20.70 -0.19
C THR A 132 12.87 -21.47 -0.91
N ARG A 133 13.88 -20.76 -1.44
CA ARG A 133 14.92 -21.31 -2.34
C ARG A 133 14.30 -21.98 -3.58
N ASP A 134 13.24 -21.37 -4.09
CA ASP A 134 12.50 -21.81 -5.26
C ASP A 134 12.39 -20.65 -6.25
N GLU A 135 13.15 -20.70 -7.33
CA GLU A 135 13.14 -19.68 -8.39
C GLU A 135 11.79 -19.61 -9.13
N THR A 136 10.95 -20.64 -9.00
CA THR A 136 9.61 -20.70 -9.60
C THR A 136 8.50 -20.22 -8.67
N ALA A 137 8.85 -19.70 -7.49
CA ALA A 137 7.88 -19.22 -6.52
C ALA A 137 6.98 -18.12 -7.13
N VAL A 138 5.68 -18.32 -6.98
CA VAL A 138 4.64 -17.36 -7.37
C VAL A 138 4.01 -16.73 -6.15
N LEU A 139 3.46 -15.53 -6.31
CA LEU A 139 2.60 -14.93 -5.30
C LEU A 139 1.20 -15.53 -5.39
N TRP A 140 0.65 -15.89 -4.23
CA TRP A 140 -0.74 -16.31 -4.06
C TRP A 140 -1.64 -15.10 -3.79
N LEU A 141 -2.95 -15.34 -3.87
CA LEU A 141 -3.95 -14.28 -3.84
C LEU A 141 -3.85 -13.36 -2.62
N ASP A 142 -3.63 -13.92 -1.44
CA ASP A 142 -3.50 -13.18 -0.18
C ASP A 142 -2.25 -12.31 -0.16
N GLU A 143 -1.13 -12.80 -0.70
CA GLU A 143 0.11 -12.03 -0.85
C GLU A 143 -0.06 -10.88 -1.85
N ILE A 144 -0.74 -11.14 -2.98
CA ILE A 144 -1.04 -10.11 -3.99
C ILE A 144 -1.96 -9.04 -3.41
N GLN A 145 -3.05 -9.43 -2.75
CA GLN A 145 -3.99 -8.50 -2.10
C GLN A 145 -3.29 -7.68 -1.00
N GLY A 146 -2.44 -8.31 -0.20
CA GLY A 146 -1.62 -7.64 0.80
C GLY A 146 -0.69 -6.61 0.18
N GLY A 147 -0.02 -6.95 -0.93
CA GLY A 147 0.83 -6.05 -1.69
C GLY A 147 0.06 -4.85 -2.27
N VAL A 148 -1.12 -5.07 -2.85
CA VAL A 148 -1.99 -3.99 -3.37
C VAL A 148 -2.37 -3.02 -2.25
N HIS A 149 -2.81 -3.53 -1.09
CA HIS A 149 -3.14 -2.69 0.07
C HIS A 149 -1.93 -1.90 0.59
N GLN A 150 -0.76 -2.54 0.66
CA GLN A 150 0.47 -1.88 1.10
C GLN A 150 0.86 -0.76 0.12
N CYS A 151 0.79 -1.00 -1.19
CA CYS A 151 1.10 0.01 -2.20
C CYS A 151 0.17 1.23 -2.12
N ASN A 152 -1.13 1.00 -1.91
CA ASN A 152 -2.09 2.10 -1.73
C ASN A 152 -1.78 2.92 -0.49
N LYS A 153 -1.48 2.26 0.62
CA LYS A 153 -1.09 2.91 1.86
C LYS A 153 0.20 3.70 1.70
N ASP A 154 1.21 3.14 1.04
CA ASP A 154 2.46 3.82 0.74
C ASP A 154 2.21 5.07 -0.12
N THR A 155 1.28 5.00 -1.06
CA THR A 155 0.90 6.15 -1.92
C THR A 155 0.26 7.25 -1.10
N GLU A 156 -0.66 6.90 -0.20
CA GLU A 156 -1.25 7.89 0.71
C GLU A 156 -0.21 8.51 1.66
N GLU A 157 0.70 7.70 2.21
CA GLU A 157 1.79 8.17 3.08
C GLU A 157 2.74 9.11 2.31
N ALA A 158 3.14 8.74 1.09
CA ALA A 158 3.99 9.55 0.21
C ALA A 158 3.31 10.88 -0.17
N GLN A 159 2.01 10.83 -0.49
CA GLN A 159 1.23 12.02 -0.82
C GLN A 159 1.13 12.99 0.36
N ARG A 160 0.82 12.50 1.57
CA ARG A 160 0.76 13.34 2.77
C ARG A 160 2.14 13.92 3.11
N PHE A 161 3.20 13.13 2.98
CA PHE A 161 4.57 13.58 3.14
C PHE A 161 4.89 14.75 2.19
N SER A 162 4.64 14.59 0.89
CA SER A 162 4.90 15.63 -0.12
C SER A 162 4.10 16.90 0.11
N LEU A 163 2.80 16.77 0.43
CA LEU A 163 1.97 17.91 0.79
C LEU A 163 2.47 18.62 2.06
N GLY A 164 2.96 17.87 3.05
CA GLY A 164 3.57 18.43 4.25
C GLY A 164 4.83 19.24 3.96
N ILE A 165 5.71 18.75 3.08
CA ILE A 165 6.91 19.48 2.65
C ILE A 165 6.55 20.74 1.85
N LEU A 166 5.55 20.65 0.97
CA LEU A 166 5.02 21.81 0.25
C LEU A 166 4.48 22.87 1.23
N ALA A 167 3.67 22.46 2.20
CA ALA A 167 3.08 23.35 3.19
C ALA A 167 4.13 24.07 4.06
N ILE A 168 5.23 23.39 4.42
CA ILE A 168 6.37 24.04 5.10
C ILE A 168 6.96 25.12 4.21
N ASN A 169 7.23 24.80 2.94
CA ASN A 169 7.82 25.73 1.99
C ASN A 169 6.95 26.98 1.78
N GLU A 170 5.65 26.80 1.63
CA GLU A 170 4.68 27.91 1.49
C GLU A 170 4.59 28.76 2.76
N ALA A 171 4.59 28.14 3.94
CA ALA A 171 4.58 28.86 5.21
C ALA A 171 5.86 29.70 5.41
N VAL A 172 7.01 29.17 4.97
CA VAL A 172 8.29 29.90 4.97
C VAL A 172 8.22 31.10 4.02
N ASP A 173 7.67 30.94 2.81
CA ASP A 173 7.51 32.05 1.86
C ASP A 173 6.60 33.17 2.39
N GLN A 174 5.57 32.79 3.16
CA GLN A 174 4.66 33.73 3.80
C GLN A 174 5.25 34.40 5.06
N GLY A 175 6.36 33.89 5.58
CA GLY A 175 6.96 34.37 6.82
C GLY A 175 6.12 34.09 8.08
N ASP A 176 5.23 33.09 8.03
CA ASP A 176 4.31 32.77 9.14
C ASP A 176 4.97 31.79 10.12
N VAL A 177 5.53 32.32 11.21
CA VAL A 177 6.21 31.54 12.26
C VAL A 177 5.32 30.44 12.84
N ALA A 178 4.03 30.73 13.06
CA ALA A 178 3.12 29.79 13.73
C ALA A 178 2.78 28.62 12.79
N ARG A 179 2.46 28.90 11.52
CA ARG A 179 2.21 27.86 10.52
C ARG A 179 3.45 27.05 10.21
N THR A 180 4.60 27.69 10.04
CA THR A 180 5.87 26.98 9.83
C THR A 180 6.10 26.00 10.98
N LEU A 181 6.01 26.45 12.23
CA LEU A 181 6.16 25.56 13.38
C LEU A 181 5.14 24.42 13.39
N SER A 182 3.87 24.68 13.06
CA SER A 182 2.86 23.61 13.06
C SER A 182 3.16 22.53 12.03
N PHE A 183 3.58 22.92 10.82
CA PHE A 183 3.93 21.95 9.77
C PHE A 183 5.25 21.23 10.05
N LEU A 184 6.25 21.93 10.62
CA LEU A 184 7.50 21.29 11.07
C LEU A 184 7.24 20.18 12.11
N ARG A 185 6.20 20.31 12.93
CA ARG A 185 5.80 19.32 13.94
C ARG A 185 4.85 18.24 13.41
N SER A 186 4.45 18.28 12.13
CA SER A 186 3.59 17.25 11.56
C SER A 186 4.31 15.90 11.53
N ALA A 187 3.58 14.83 11.88
CA ALA A 187 4.09 13.47 11.76
C ALA A 187 4.34 13.07 10.31
N ASP A 188 3.61 13.67 9.36
CA ASP A 188 3.66 13.31 7.94
C ASP A 188 5.02 13.60 7.30
N VAL A 189 5.77 14.60 7.79
CA VAL A 189 7.07 15.00 7.25
C VAL A 189 8.26 14.30 7.92
N GLY A 190 8.02 13.57 9.02
CA GLY A 190 9.04 12.78 9.71
C GLY A 190 10.27 13.59 10.15
N LEU A 191 10.06 14.83 10.61
CA LEU A 191 11.12 15.70 11.12
C LEU A 191 11.33 15.47 12.61
N TYR A 192 12.59 15.55 13.05
CA TYR A 192 12.99 15.32 14.44
C TYR A 192 13.64 16.55 15.07
N GLY A 193 13.55 16.66 16.39
CA GLY A 193 14.23 17.72 17.15
C GLY A 193 13.59 19.10 17.05
N VAL A 194 12.33 19.19 16.63
CA VAL A 194 11.59 20.45 16.54
C VAL A 194 11.19 20.94 17.93
N THR A 195 11.67 22.11 18.31
CA THR A 195 11.51 22.72 19.62
C THR A 195 10.75 24.05 19.47
N PRO A 196 9.58 24.23 20.11
CA PRO A 196 8.74 25.42 19.93
C PRO A 196 9.46 26.76 20.20
N GLU A 197 10.39 26.77 21.15
CA GLU A 197 11.19 27.93 21.54
C GLU A 197 12.08 28.45 20.40
N CYS A 198 12.41 27.58 19.44
CA CYS A 198 13.23 27.89 18.28
C CYS A 198 12.43 28.34 17.04
N ALA A 199 11.09 28.45 17.12
CA ALA A 199 10.23 28.62 15.95
C ALA A 199 10.63 29.78 15.02
N LYS A 200 10.93 30.94 15.60
CA LYS A 200 11.35 32.12 14.83
C LYS A 200 12.71 31.90 14.16
N THR A 201 13.64 31.26 14.85
CA THR A 201 14.99 30.97 14.33
C THR A 201 14.93 29.92 13.21
N TYR A 202 14.07 28.91 13.32
CA TYR A 202 13.82 27.97 12.21
C TYR A 202 13.34 28.70 10.97
N LEU A 203 12.33 29.57 11.09
CA LEU A 203 11.82 30.33 9.95
C LEU A 203 12.94 31.16 9.30
N GLN A 204 13.75 31.85 10.11
CA GLN A 204 14.86 32.67 9.60
C GLN A 204 15.88 31.84 8.81
N GLU A 205 16.31 30.69 9.35
CA GLU A 205 17.27 29.81 8.71
C GLU A 205 16.73 29.18 7.41
N LEU A 206 15.49 28.72 7.44
CA LEU A 206 14.82 28.15 6.26
C LEU A 206 14.65 29.21 5.16
N THR A 207 14.28 30.44 5.53
CA THR A 207 14.18 31.58 4.60
C THR A 207 15.54 31.90 3.99
N ALA A 208 16.60 31.94 4.78
CA ALA A 208 17.96 32.18 4.31
C ALA A 208 18.42 31.09 3.33
N THR A 209 18.14 29.83 3.65
CA THR A 209 18.45 28.68 2.78
C THR A 209 17.73 28.81 1.43
N LYS A 210 16.43 29.14 1.46
CA LYS A 210 15.63 29.31 0.24
C LYS A 210 16.11 30.48 -0.63
N ASN A 211 16.50 31.59 -0.01
CA ASN A 211 17.08 32.75 -0.70
C ASN A 211 18.42 32.41 -1.37
N ALA A 212 19.28 31.62 -0.72
CA ALA A 212 20.54 31.17 -1.30
C ALA A 212 20.31 30.27 -2.53
N LYS A 213 19.28 29.40 -2.48
CA LYS A 213 18.87 28.57 -3.62
C LYS A 213 18.35 29.42 -4.78
N LEU A 214 17.49 30.40 -4.51
CA LEU A 214 17.01 31.37 -5.51
C LEU A 214 18.16 32.11 -6.21
N ALA A 215 19.18 32.53 -5.46
CA ALA A 215 20.35 33.21 -6.01
C ALA A 215 21.21 32.30 -6.92
N SER A 216 21.13 30.99 -6.74
CA SER A 216 21.89 30.00 -7.52
C SER A 216 21.22 29.62 -8.84
N GLY A 217 20.00 30.11 -9.08
CA GLY A 217 19.23 29.90 -10.31
C GLY A 217 17.91 29.15 -10.08
N ASN A 218 16.85 29.56 -10.80
CA ASN A 218 15.53 28.96 -10.72
C ASN A 218 15.24 28.14 -11.99
N SER A 219 15.04 26.82 -11.82
CA SER A 219 14.66 25.92 -12.92
C SER A 219 13.22 26.12 -13.42
N ASN A 220 12.40 26.95 -12.75
CA ASN A 220 10.95 27.12 -13.02
C ASN A 220 10.14 25.82 -13.04
N SER A 221 10.73 24.69 -12.63
CA SER A 221 10.05 23.40 -12.63
C SER A 221 8.96 23.36 -11.56
N HIS A 222 7.84 22.74 -11.89
CA HIS A 222 6.76 22.46 -10.95
C HIS A 222 6.89 21.08 -10.28
N TRP A 223 8.02 20.40 -10.45
CA TRP A 223 8.20 19.04 -9.95
C TRP A 223 9.27 18.94 -8.87
N VAL A 224 8.99 18.12 -7.87
CA VAL A 224 9.97 17.71 -6.85
C VAL A 224 9.99 16.20 -6.75
N LYS A 225 11.18 15.65 -6.55
CA LYS A 225 11.40 14.24 -6.29
C LYS A 225 11.70 14.02 -4.82
N HIS A 226 10.97 13.11 -4.20
CA HIS A 226 11.11 12.73 -2.81
C HIS A 226 11.64 11.31 -2.68
N TRP A 227 12.50 11.08 -1.70
CA TRP A 227 12.84 9.73 -1.24
C TRP A 227 11.87 9.35 -0.12
N VAL A 228 10.95 8.42 -0.42
CA VAL A 228 9.90 8.02 0.51
C VAL A 228 10.21 6.66 1.14
N LYS A 229 9.42 6.31 2.15
CA LYS A 229 9.52 5.04 2.86
C LYS A 229 9.40 3.86 1.87
N GLY A 230 10.12 2.79 2.14
CA GLY A 230 10.22 1.63 1.25
C GLY A 230 11.39 1.71 0.25
N GLY A 231 12.04 2.86 0.12
CA GLY A 231 13.21 3.04 -0.74
C GLY A 231 12.84 3.41 -2.18
N TYR A 232 11.74 4.14 -2.34
CA TYR A 232 11.18 4.51 -3.64
C TYR A 232 11.26 6.01 -3.85
N HIS A 233 11.23 6.40 -5.11
CA HIS A 233 11.10 7.79 -5.51
C HIS A 233 9.63 8.12 -5.74
N PHE A 234 9.19 9.26 -5.18
CA PHE A 234 7.85 9.79 -5.41
C PHE A 234 7.97 11.18 -6.02
N TYR A 235 7.29 11.39 -7.14
CA TYR A 235 7.34 12.61 -7.92
C TYR A 235 6.09 13.42 -7.64
N HIS A 236 6.25 14.62 -7.09
CA HIS A 236 5.13 15.46 -6.68
C HIS A 236 5.11 16.74 -7.52
N ASN A 237 3.93 17.06 -8.06
CA ASN A 237 3.69 18.28 -8.80
C ASN A 237 3.20 19.37 -7.84
N LEU A 238 3.95 20.45 -7.75
CA LEU A 238 3.67 21.57 -6.84
C LEU A 238 2.41 22.36 -7.23
N GLN A 239 1.97 22.30 -8.49
CA GLN A 239 0.81 23.07 -8.99
C GLN A 239 -0.49 22.27 -8.86
N SER A 240 -0.53 21.03 -9.38
CA SER A 240 -1.71 20.19 -9.23
C SER A 240 -1.82 19.58 -7.84
N GLN A 241 -0.72 19.57 -7.09
CA GLN A 241 -0.55 18.89 -5.82
C GLN A 241 -0.74 17.37 -5.91
N ASP A 242 -0.79 16.79 -7.11
CA ASP A 242 -0.80 15.34 -7.34
C ASP A 242 0.62 14.77 -7.31
N GLY A 243 0.75 13.50 -6.95
CA GLY A 243 2.00 12.76 -7.05
C GLY A 243 1.87 11.45 -7.81
N ASP A 244 3.00 10.97 -8.30
CA ASP A 244 3.12 9.75 -9.10
C ASP A 244 4.41 8.98 -8.74
N TRP A 245 4.41 7.69 -9.03
CA TRP A 245 5.54 6.78 -8.85
C TRP A 245 6.42 6.68 -10.11
N GLU A 246 5.87 7.06 -11.27
CA GLU A 246 6.64 7.16 -12.51
C GLU A 246 7.28 8.55 -12.65
N GLU A 247 8.51 8.60 -13.16
CA GLU A 247 9.16 9.88 -13.47
C GLU A 247 8.41 10.57 -14.62
N PRO A 248 7.89 11.79 -14.42
CA PRO A 248 7.15 12.47 -15.46
C PRO A 248 8.07 12.82 -16.64
N GLN A 249 7.52 12.80 -17.85
CA GLN A 249 8.29 13.11 -19.06
C GLN A 249 8.88 14.53 -18.98
N GLY A 250 10.19 14.63 -19.18
CA GLY A 250 10.90 15.91 -19.09
C GLY A 250 11.04 16.41 -17.65
N PHE A 251 11.06 15.51 -16.67
CA PHE A 251 11.29 15.85 -15.27
C PHE A 251 12.55 16.71 -15.09
N GLU A 252 12.35 17.87 -14.48
CA GLU A 252 13.42 18.71 -13.96
C GLU A 252 13.17 18.94 -12.47
N GLN A 253 14.19 18.80 -11.63
CA GLN A 253 14.03 19.04 -10.20
C GLN A 253 13.87 20.55 -9.95
N ASN A 254 12.86 20.94 -9.17
CA ASN A 254 12.73 22.30 -8.68
C ASN A 254 13.94 22.64 -7.78
N SER A 255 14.66 23.70 -8.16
CA SER A 255 15.90 24.13 -7.49
C SER A 255 15.67 25.05 -6.29
N VAL A 256 14.44 25.51 -6.05
CA VAL A 256 14.09 26.52 -5.04
C VAL A 256 13.42 25.90 -3.81
N GLN A 257 12.59 24.87 -3.99
CA GLN A 257 11.92 24.17 -2.91
C GLN A 257 12.94 23.54 -1.96
N LEU A 258 12.69 23.69 -0.66
CA LEU A 258 13.47 23.05 0.39
C LEU A 258 13.14 21.55 0.42
N SER A 259 14.16 20.71 0.37
CA SER A 259 14.01 19.27 0.59
C SER A 259 13.82 18.96 2.07
N ARG A 260 13.34 17.75 2.37
CA ARG A 260 13.21 17.29 3.75
C ARG A 260 14.55 17.27 4.48
N GLU A 261 15.63 16.93 3.79
CA GLU A 261 17.00 16.89 4.33
C GLU A 261 17.51 18.29 4.67
N GLU A 262 17.26 19.27 3.79
CA GLU A 262 17.62 20.68 4.04
C GLU A 262 16.86 21.23 5.26
N ILE A 263 15.55 20.94 5.33
CA ILE A 263 14.70 21.32 6.46
C ILE A 263 15.21 20.67 7.76
N GLN A 264 15.48 19.36 7.74
CA GLN A 264 15.99 18.62 8.90
C GLN A 264 17.37 19.13 9.33
N SER A 265 18.25 19.49 8.38
CA SER A 265 19.57 20.04 8.66
C SER A 265 19.47 21.37 9.40
N ALA A 266 18.63 22.29 8.91
CA ALA A 266 18.37 23.58 9.55
C ALA A 266 17.80 23.41 10.97
N ILE A 267 16.81 22.53 11.15
CA ILE A 267 16.24 22.24 12.48
C ILE A 267 17.30 21.70 13.42
N SER A 268 18.09 20.72 12.97
CA SER A 268 19.13 20.10 13.79
C SER A 268 20.17 21.13 14.24
N ALA A 269 20.61 22.00 13.33
CA ALA A 269 21.59 23.04 13.61
C ALA A 269 21.06 24.06 14.63
N VAL A 270 19.85 24.58 14.40
CA VAL A 270 19.22 25.56 15.29
C VAL A 270 18.94 24.97 16.67
N THR A 271 18.37 23.77 16.74
CA THR A 271 18.09 23.09 18.01
C THR A 271 19.37 22.78 18.78
N ALA A 272 20.43 22.35 18.10
CA ALA A 272 21.72 22.09 18.75
C ALA A 272 22.34 23.37 19.33
N ALA A 273 22.24 24.49 18.62
CA ALA A 273 22.71 25.78 19.11
C ALA A 273 21.91 26.24 20.34
N TYR A 274 20.58 26.14 20.28
CA TYR A 274 19.70 26.45 21.41
C TYR A 274 20.00 25.58 22.64
N ASN A 275 20.12 24.26 22.47
CA ASN A 275 20.45 23.36 23.56
C ASN A 275 21.80 23.69 24.20
N ARG A 276 22.79 24.09 23.40
CA ARG A 276 24.10 24.54 23.92
C ARG A 276 23.97 25.83 24.73
N GLU A 277 23.16 26.78 24.29
CA GLU A 277 22.88 28.01 25.02
C GLU A 277 22.18 27.73 26.36
N GLN A 278 21.15 26.86 26.36
CA GLN A 278 20.46 26.46 27.60
C GLN A 278 21.40 25.76 28.58
N LEU A 279 22.29 24.89 28.08
CA LEU A 279 23.34 24.28 28.92
C LEU A 279 24.31 25.31 29.48
N TRP A 280 24.69 26.33 28.70
CA TRP A 280 25.55 27.41 29.18
C TRP A 280 24.86 28.21 30.29
N LEU A 281 23.60 28.63 30.07
CA LEU A 281 22.80 29.37 31.05
C LEU A 281 22.63 28.58 32.35
N ALA A 282 22.35 27.29 32.26
CA ALA A 282 22.21 26.42 33.44
C ALA A 282 23.52 26.31 34.25
N ASN A 283 24.68 26.45 33.61
CA ASN A 283 25.99 26.29 34.24
C ASN A 283 26.73 27.62 34.48
N GLU A 284 26.14 28.77 34.15
CA GLU A 284 26.77 30.09 34.22
C GLU A 284 27.32 30.40 35.63
N ASN A 285 26.53 30.10 36.67
CA ASN A 285 26.93 30.26 38.07
C ASN A 285 28.11 29.37 38.48
N LEU A 286 28.24 28.18 37.90
CA LEU A 286 29.35 27.27 38.17
C LEU A 286 30.61 27.76 37.44
N ILE A 287 30.45 28.16 36.18
CA ILE A 287 31.53 28.69 35.34
C ILE A 287 32.13 29.95 35.97
N THR A 288 31.31 30.90 36.41
CA THR A 288 31.76 32.13 37.08
C THR A 288 32.48 31.85 38.40
N LYS A 289 32.01 30.88 39.20
CA LYS A 289 32.72 30.43 40.42
C LYS A 289 34.09 29.82 40.11
N ILE A 290 34.19 28.99 39.07
CA ILE A 290 35.47 28.43 38.62
C ILE A 290 36.41 29.55 38.14
N GLN A 291 35.91 30.47 37.32
CA GLN A 291 36.68 31.62 36.82
C GLN A 291 37.18 32.53 37.95
N ALA A 292 36.36 32.79 38.97
CA ALA A 292 36.76 33.55 40.15
C ALA A 292 37.88 32.83 40.91
N ARG A 293 37.74 31.52 41.17
CA ARG A 293 38.78 30.72 41.85
C ARG A 293 40.09 30.60 41.04
N CYS A 294 40.03 30.62 39.71
CA CYS A 294 41.22 30.65 38.87
C CYS A 294 41.93 32.01 38.86
N ARG A 295 41.25 33.10 39.24
CA ARG A 295 41.78 34.47 39.25
C ARG A 295 42.27 34.93 40.64
N GLY A 296 42.05 34.14 41.69
CA GLY A 296 42.44 34.42 43.07
C GLY A 296 41.22 34.62 43.97
#